data_AF-A0A816T2W6-F1
#
_entry.id   AF-A0A816T2W6-F1
#
_cell.length_a   1.000
_cell.length_b   1.000
_cell.length_c   1.000
_cell.angle_alpha   90.00
_cell.angle_beta   90.00
_cell.angle_gamma   90.00
#
_symmetry.space_group_name_H-M   'P 1'
#
loop_
_entity.id
_entity.type
_entity.pdbx_description
1 polymer ?
#
loop_
_entity_poly.entity_id
_entity_poly.type
_entity_poly.pdbx_seq_one_letter_code
_entity_poly.pdbx_strand_id
1 'polypeptide(L)'
;MITLLKHIYEKAQSAVRVEKETGEWFQTSVGSRQGDPLSPLLLITYLERVKDKAMQINRGINISGILVNNLRFADDIDVLEEDCDSLHQQIEQLKITAAEAGLLINTKKTKTFVFGDRNIEKYVRIAGNIIENVEQFEYLGSLLTWDNNCSDEIKRTIGKSIGAMAALKSIWNSKKIKIENKIRILTTCVFSVLLYASETWTLKEADRKKLLAFEMKCYRRILRISWKDRYDKKHRHKETDSNTRDYHR
;
A
#
# COMPACT_ATOMS: atom_id res chain seq x y z
N MET A 1 -9.77 -17.40 -27.55
CA MET A 1 -9.55 -16.33 -26.54
C MET A 1 -8.70 -15.18 -27.08
N ILE A 2 -7.45 -15.41 -27.55
CA ILE A 2 -6.59 -14.35 -28.10
C ILE A 2 -7.25 -13.58 -29.26
N THR A 3 -7.91 -14.28 -30.18
CA THR A 3 -8.65 -13.65 -31.29
C THR A 3 -9.75 -12.72 -30.79
N LEU A 4 -10.50 -13.12 -29.75
CA LEU A 4 -11.55 -12.28 -29.16
C LEU A 4 -10.96 -11.01 -28.55
N LEU A 5 -9.86 -11.13 -27.81
CA LEU A 5 -9.16 -9.98 -27.23
C LEU A 5 -8.68 -9.02 -28.31
N LYS A 6 -8.08 -9.51 -29.40
CA LYS A 6 -7.68 -8.67 -30.54
C LYS A 6 -8.87 -7.88 -31.10
N HIS A 7 -10.01 -8.53 -31.34
CA HIS A 7 -11.21 -7.84 -31.83
C HIS A 7 -11.75 -6.79 -30.84
N ILE A 8 -11.68 -7.06 -29.53
CA ILE A 8 -12.10 -6.11 -28.49
C ILE A 8 -11.25 -4.84 -28.54
N TYR A 9 -9.93 -4.96 -28.71
CA TYR A 9 -9.01 -3.82 -28.70
C TYR A 9 -8.83 -3.14 -30.07
N GLU A 10 -8.88 -3.87 -31.18
CA GLU A 10 -8.69 -3.32 -32.54
C GLU A 10 -9.74 -2.26 -32.90
N LYS A 11 -10.99 -2.47 -32.45
CA LYS A 11 -12.11 -1.54 -32.69
C LYS A 11 -12.41 -0.66 -31.48
N ALA A 12 -11.48 -0.57 -30.52
CA ALA A 12 -11.68 0.23 -29.33
C ALA A 12 -11.78 1.72 -29.64
N GLN A 13 -12.85 2.34 -29.17
CA GLN A 13 -13.03 3.78 -29.17
C GLN A 13 -13.37 4.24 -27.76
N SER A 14 -12.98 5.47 -27.46
CA SER A 14 -13.23 6.14 -26.19
C SER A 14 -13.83 7.52 -26.46
N ALA A 15 -14.60 8.04 -25.51
CA ALA A 15 -15.09 9.41 -25.51
C ALA A 15 -15.03 9.94 -24.07
N VAL A 16 -14.81 11.24 -23.90
CA VAL A 16 -14.82 11.89 -22.59
C VAL A 16 -16.23 12.40 -22.32
N ARG A 17 -16.81 12.00 -21.17
CA ARG A 17 -18.11 12.51 -20.72
C ARG A 17 -17.91 13.52 -19.60
N VAL A 18 -18.41 14.74 -19.80
CA VAL A 18 -18.44 15.80 -18.79
C VAL A 18 -19.90 16.03 -18.43
N GLU A 19 -20.26 15.79 -17.18
CA GLU A 19 -21.64 15.78 -16.69
C GLU A 19 -22.56 14.84 -17.53
N LYS A 20 -23.45 15.42 -18.32
CA LYS A 20 -24.40 14.70 -19.19
C LYS A 20 -23.98 14.69 -20.66
N GLU A 21 -22.95 15.45 -21.03
CA GLU A 21 -22.51 15.59 -22.41
C GLU A 21 -21.36 14.63 -22.68
N THR A 22 -21.52 13.81 -23.73
CA THR A 22 -20.47 12.92 -24.21
C THR A 22 -19.80 13.59 -25.40
N GLY A 23 -18.49 13.79 -25.31
CA GLY A 23 -17.70 14.36 -26.39
C GLY A 23 -17.55 13.40 -27.58
N GLU A 24 -16.72 13.81 -28.54
CA GLU A 24 -16.47 13.02 -29.74
C GLU A 24 -15.73 11.71 -29.43
N TRP A 25 -16.05 10.69 -30.23
CA TRP A 25 -15.39 9.39 -30.16
C TRP A 25 -14.04 9.43 -30.86
N PHE A 26 -13.01 8.93 -30.20
CA PHE A 26 -11.67 8.76 -30.76
C PHE A 26 -11.20 7.32 -30.60
N GLN A 27 -10.39 6.84 -31.55
CA GLN A 27 -9.84 5.50 -31.51
C GLN A 27 -8.75 5.39 -30.44
N THR A 28 -8.77 4.32 -29.66
CA THR A 28 -7.73 4.02 -28.67
C THR A 28 -6.78 2.98 -29.23
N SER A 29 -5.57 3.40 -29.60
CA SER A 29 -4.53 2.54 -30.16
C SER A 29 -3.51 2.04 -29.14
N VAL A 30 -3.45 2.68 -27.96
CA VAL A 30 -2.50 2.36 -26.89
C VAL A 30 -3.24 2.31 -25.54
N GLY A 31 -2.83 1.37 -24.70
CA GLY A 31 -3.30 1.24 -23.33
C GLY A 31 -4.47 0.27 -23.16
N SER A 32 -4.67 -0.14 -21.92
CA SER A 32 -5.80 -0.96 -21.50
C SER A 32 -6.98 -0.09 -21.07
N ARG A 33 -8.22 -0.54 -21.29
CA ARG A 33 -9.42 0.19 -20.86
C ARG A 33 -9.53 0.21 -19.33
N GLN A 34 -9.51 1.40 -18.72
CA GLN A 34 -9.74 1.52 -17.28
C GLN A 34 -11.19 1.14 -16.94
N GLY A 35 -11.36 0.31 -15.90
CA GLY A 35 -12.67 -0.21 -15.50
C GLY A 35 -13.12 -1.48 -16.23
N ASP A 36 -12.37 -1.95 -17.24
CA ASP A 36 -12.59 -3.27 -17.85
C ASP A 36 -12.04 -4.37 -16.93
N PRO A 37 -12.84 -5.39 -16.56
CA PRO A 37 -12.40 -6.50 -15.72
C PRO A 37 -11.18 -7.28 -16.26
N LEU A 38 -10.94 -7.26 -17.58
CA LEU A 38 -9.81 -7.97 -18.21
C LEU A 38 -8.52 -7.14 -18.23
N SER A 39 -8.62 -5.81 -18.22
CA SER A 39 -7.46 -4.92 -18.34
C SER A 39 -6.38 -5.16 -17.29
N PRO A 40 -6.70 -5.35 -15.98
CA PRO A 40 -5.66 -5.63 -14.97
C PRO A 40 -4.86 -6.90 -15.28
N LEU A 41 -5.52 -7.98 -15.70
CA LEU A 41 -4.85 -9.24 -16.03
C LEU A 41 -3.95 -9.11 -17.26
N LEU A 42 -4.42 -8.38 -18.28
CA LEU A 42 -3.63 -8.12 -19.49
C LEU A 42 -2.40 -7.28 -19.19
N LEU A 43 -2.54 -6.25 -18.36
CA LEU A 43 -1.42 -5.41 -17.91
C LEU A 43 -0.38 -6.23 -17.15
N ILE A 44 -0.82 -7.04 -16.17
CA ILE A 44 0.08 -7.90 -15.38
C ILE A 44 0.81 -8.90 -16.29
N THR A 45 0.09 -9.56 -17.20
CA THR A 45 0.69 -10.52 -18.15
C THR A 45 1.74 -9.84 -19.05
N TYR A 46 1.46 -8.61 -19.47
CA TYR A 46 2.38 -7.81 -20.28
C TYR A 46 3.65 -7.44 -19.51
N LEU A 47 3.49 -6.93 -18.28
CA LEU A 47 4.61 -6.55 -17.41
C LEU A 47 5.47 -7.76 -17.01
N GLU A 48 4.86 -8.95 -16.81
CA GLU A 48 5.62 -10.18 -16.57
C GLU A 48 6.55 -10.49 -17.73
N ARG A 49 6.06 -10.36 -18.98
CA ARG A 49 6.87 -10.63 -20.17
C ARG A 49 8.02 -9.64 -20.34
N VAL A 50 7.81 -8.37 -19.97
CA VAL A 50 8.85 -7.34 -19.94
C VAL A 50 9.91 -7.70 -18.89
N LYS A 51 9.47 -8.07 -17.67
CA LYS A 51 10.38 -8.46 -16.59
C LYS A 51 11.20 -9.69 -16.94
N ASP A 52 10.60 -10.73 -17.54
CA ASP A 52 11.33 -11.97 -17.88
C ASP A 52 12.44 -11.76 -18.91
N LYS A 53 12.31 -10.70 -19.71
CA LYS A 53 13.36 -10.27 -20.64
C LYS A 53 14.40 -9.36 -19.97
N ALA A 54 13.99 -8.57 -18.99
CA ALA A 54 14.81 -7.53 -18.38
C ALA A 54 15.67 -8.01 -17.20
N MET A 55 15.14 -8.92 -16.38
CA MET A 55 15.72 -9.21 -15.06
C MET A 55 16.42 -10.57 -15.03
N GLN A 56 17.61 -10.59 -14.44
CA GLN A 56 18.41 -11.80 -14.28
C GLN A 56 17.96 -12.59 -13.05
N ILE A 57 17.91 -13.92 -13.14
CA ILE A 57 17.39 -14.79 -12.06
C ILE A 57 18.39 -14.95 -10.89
N ASN A 58 19.67 -14.67 -11.12
CA ASN A 58 20.76 -14.91 -10.15
C ASN A 58 21.29 -13.62 -9.47
N ARG A 59 20.42 -12.61 -9.31
CA ARG A 59 20.78 -11.34 -8.64
C ARG A 59 19.73 -10.97 -7.58
N GLY A 60 19.97 -9.89 -6.85
CA GLY A 60 19.09 -9.37 -5.82
C GLY A 60 19.59 -9.64 -4.41
N ILE A 61 18.73 -9.33 -3.44
CA ILE A 61 19.01 -9.52 -2.02
C ILE A 61 18.72 -10.96 -1.60
N ASN A 62 19.58 -11.54 -0.76
CA ASN A 62 19.36 -12.89 -0.24
C ASN A 62 18.42 -12.87 0.98
N ILE A 63 17.23 -13.45 0.82
CA ILE A 63 16.26 -13.64 1.89
C ILE A 63 16.11 -15.14 2.14
N SER A 64 16.71 -15.62 3.23
CA SER A 64 16.60 -17.03 3.66
C SER A 64 16.99 -18.05 2.57
N GLY A 65 17.99 -17.74 1.76
CA GLY A 65 18.47 -18.59 0.65
C GLY A 65 17.76 -18.36 -0.68
N ILE A 66 16.79 -17.45 -0.74
CA ILE A 66 16.10 -17.06 -1.97
C ILE A 66 16.60 -15.67 -2.38
N LEU A 67 17.11 -15.56 -3.61
CA LEU A 67 17.45 -14.26 -4.19
C LEU A 67 16.19 -13.55 -4.66
N VAL A 68 15.97 -12.34 -4.16
CA VAL A 68 14.83 -11.48 -4.52
C VAL A 68 15.40 -10.20 -5.12
N ASN A 69 15.15 -9.96 -6.40
CA ASN A 69 15.63 -8.76 -7.10
C ASN A 69 14.53 -7.78 -7.47
N ASN A 70 13.26 -8.12 -7.25
CA ASN A 70 12.15 -7.21 -7.53
C ASN A 70 10.92 -7.48 -6.67
N LEU A 71 10.15 -6.42 -6.43
CA LEU A 71 8.78 -6.45 -5.92
C LEU A 71 7.89 -5.71 -6.91
N ARG A 72 6.67 -6.21 -7.15
CA ARG A 72 5.81 -5.68 -8.20
C ARG A 72 4.36 -5.65 -7.76
N PHE A 73 3.73 -4.50 -7.90
CA PHE A 73 2.31 -4.30 -7.67
C PHE A 73 1.73 -3.39 -8.75
N ALA A 74 0.97 -3.98 -9.68
CA ALA A 74 0.52 -3.28 -10.89
C ALA A 74 1.70 -2.60 -11.62
N ASP A 75 1.69 -1.28 -11.75
CA ASP A 75 2.73 -0.47 -12.37
C ASP A 75 3.88 -0.06 -11.44
N ASP A 76 3.73 -0.26 -10.12
CA ASP A 76 4.81 -0.04 -9.16
C ASP A 76 5.77 -1.24 -9.20
N ILE A 77 7.00 -0.99 -9.67
CA ILE A 77 8.08 -1.98 -9.77
C ILE A 77 9.27 -1.48 -8.95
N ASP A 78 9.66 -2.27 -7.95
CA ASP A 78 10.87 -2.05 -7.17
C ASP A 78 11.95 -3.01 -7.64
N VAL A 79 13.16 -2.50 -7.77
CA VAL A 79 14.35 -3.30 -8.08
C VAL A 79 15.23 -3.32 -6.84
N LEU A 80 15.64 -4.51 -6.43
CA LEU A 80 16.40 -4.76 -5.21
C LEU A 80 17.76 -5.34 -5.57
N GLU A 81 18.83 -4.78 -5.00
CA GLU A 81 20.21 -5.23 -5.11
C GLU A 81 20.99 -4.90 -3.83
N GLU A 82 22.09 -5.60 -3.61
CA GLU A 82 22.99 -5.37 -2.46
C GLU A 82 23.94 -4.17 -2.67
N ASP A 83 24.16 -3.76 -3.93
CA ASP A 83 25.05 -2.66 -4.27
C ASP A 83 24.50 -1.74 -5.37
N CYS A 84 24.98 -0.49 -5.38
CA CYS A 84 24.50 0.55 -6.30
C CYS A 84 24.85 0.27 -7.78
N ASP A 85 25.98 -0.37 -8.06
CA ASP A 85 26.42 -0.61 -9.44
C ASP A 85 25.56 -1.70 -10.09
N SER A 86 25.29 -2.78 -9.35
CA SER A 86 24.34 -3.83 -9.75
C SER A 86 22.93 -3.28 -9.93
N LEU A 87 22.47 -2.40 -9.01
CA LEU A 87 21.18 -1.73 -9.13
C LEU A 87 21.08 -0.89 -10.40
N HIS A 88 22.12 -0.10 -10.69
CA HIS A 88 22.15 0.72 -11.90
C HIS A 88 22.11 -0.12 -13.17
N GLN A 89 22.86 -1.23 -13.24
CA GLN A 89 22.83 -2.16 -14.37
C GLN A 89 21.44 -2.76 -14.60
N GLN A 90 20.77 -3.24 -13.55
CA GLN A 90 19.43 -3.81 -13.68
C GLN A 90 18.40 -2.77 -14.14
N ILE A 91 18.48 -1.55 -13.61
CA ILE A 91 17.57 -0.47 -13.98
C ILE A 91 17.76 -0.05 -15.44
N GLU A 92 18.99 0.05 -15.94
CA GLU A 92 19.23 0.36 -17.35
C GLU A 92 18.75 -0.76 -18.28
N GLN A 93 18.92 -2.03 -17.90
CA GLN A 93 18.37 -3.15 -18.65
C GLN A 93 16.83 -3.11 -18.67
N LEU A 94 16.21 -2.85 -17.53
CA LEU A 94 14.75 -2.69 -17.42
C LEU A 94 14.26 -1.54 -18.31
N LYS A 95 14.95 -0.40 -18.33
CA LYS A 95 14.62 0.73 -19.19
C LYS A 95 14.64 0.36 -20.68
N ILE A 96 15.68 -0.34 -21.13
CA ILE A 96 15.80 -0.77 -22.54
C ILE A 96 14.63 -1.68 -22.90
N THR A 97 14.39 -2.72 -22.11
CA THR A 97 13.33 -3.70 -22.37
C THR A 97 11.92 -3.10 -22.23
N ALA A 98 11.72 -2.16 -21.30
CA ALA A 98 10.47 -1.41 -21.16
C ALA A 98 10.22 -0.54 -22.40
N ALA A 99 11.24 0.15 -22.92
CA ALA A 99 11.11 0.97 -24.12
C ALA A 99 10.79 0.13 -25.38
N GLU A 100 11.39 -1.05 -25.53
CA GLU A 100 11.02 -2.02 -26.58
C GLU A 100 9.55 -2.46 -26.49
N ALA A 101 9.02 -2.47 -25.27
CA ALA A 101 7.62 -2.76 -24.97
C ALA A 101 6.74 -1.49 -24.97
N GLY A 102 7.23 -0.34 -25.44
CA GLY A 102 6.45 0.91 -25.48
C GLY A 102 6.08 1.47 -24.10
N LEU A 103 6.78 1.05 -23.04
CA LEU A 103 6.62 1.55 -21.68
C LEU A 103 7.71 2.58 -21.36
N LEU A 104 7.37 3.56 -20.52
CA LEU A 104 8.28 4.61 -20.08
C LEU A 104 8.41 4.61 -18.56
N ILE A 105 9.64 4.68 -18.07
CA ILE A 105 9.91 4.85 -16.63
C ILE A 105 9.68 6.32 -16.26
N ASN A 106 8.84 6.55 -15.24
CA ASN A 106 8.62 7.88 -14.71
C ASN A 106 9.74 8.29 -13.74
N THR A 107 10.83 8.83 -14.29
CA THR A 107 12.01 9.25 -13.51
C THR A 107 11.72 10.27 -12.41
N LYS A 108 10.63 11.03 -12.50
CA LYS A 108 10.23 11.98 -11.44
C LYS A 108 9.64 11.28 -10.22
N LYS A 109 8.91 10.18 -10.45
CA LYS A 109 8.31 9.35 -9.39
C LYS A 109 9.27 8.30 -8.86
N THR A 110 10.19 7.81 -9.68
CA THR A 110 11.22 6.85 -9.26
C THR A 110 12.14 7.49 -8.23
N LYS A 111 12.41 6.74 -7.14
CA LYS A 111 13.35 7.09 -6.08
C LYS A 111 14.30 5.93 -5.84
N THR A 112 15.45 6.22 -5.28
CA THR A 112 16.34 5.23 -4.67
C THR A 112 16.19 5.27 -3.16
N PHE A 113 16.37 4.13 -2.53
CA PHE A 113 16.19 3.97 -1.10
C PHE A 113 17.18 2.93 -0.59
N VAL A 114 17.95 3.27 0.44
CA VAL A 114 18.96 2.40 1.04
C VAL A 114 18.60 2.12 2.48
N PHE A 115 18.60 0.84 2.84
CA PHE A 115 18.38 0.39 4.22
C PHE A 115 19.71 0.36 4.99
N GLY A 116 19.69 0.83 6.24
CA GLY A 116 20.80 0.70 7.19
C GLY A 116 21.94 1.71 7.02
N ASP A 117 22.01 2.43 5.90
CA ASP A 117 23.05 3.43 5.64
C ASP A 117 22.48 4.74 5.10
N ARG A 118 22.92 5.86 5.67
CA ARG A 118 22.59 7.23 5.22
C ARG A 118 23.66 7.82 4.30
N ASN A 119 24.87 7.27 4.32
CA ASN A 119 26.01 7.81 3.60
C ASN A 119 26.01 7.29 2.17
N ILE A 120 25.33 8.01 1.29
CA ILE A 120 25.23 7.64 -0.12
C ILE A 120 26.40 8.22 -0.90
N GLU A 121 27.36 7.37 -1.25
CA GLU A 121 28.53 7.75 -2.06
C GLU A 121 28.29 7.59 -3.57
N LYS A 122 27.35 6.72 -3.95
CA LYS A 122 27.03 6.39 -5.35
C LYS A 122 25.57 6.66 -5.66
N TYR A 123 25.30 7.07 -6.90
CA TYR A 123 23.97 7.45 -7.34
C TYR A 123 23.56 6.68 -8.58
N VAL A 124 22.30 6.20 -8.60
CA VAL A 124 21.69 5.62 -9.79
C VAL A 124 21.31 6.73 -10.77
N ARG A 125 21.59 6.50 -12.05
CA ARG A 125 21.13 7.37 -13.14
C ARG A 125 20.13 6.63 -14.02
N ILE A 126 19.11 7.35 -14.49
CA ILE A 126 18.17 6.85 -15.50
C ILE A 126 18.02 7.92 -16.57
N ALA A 127 18.36 7.55 -17.82
CA ALA A 127 18.33 8.46 -18.96
C ALA A 127 19.11 9.77 -18.70
N GLY A 128 20.28 9.66 -18.07
CA GLY A 128 21.15 10.79 -17.73
C GLY A 128 20.76 11.55 -16.45
N ASN A 129 19.55 11.36 -15.94
CA ASN A 129 19.08 12.02 -14.72
C ASN A 129 19.52 11.23 -13.48
N ILE A 130 20.05 11.92 -12.47
CA ILE A 130 20.30 11.33 -11.15
C ILE A 130 18.95 11.09 -10.48
N ILE A 131 18.75 9.87 -10.00
CA ILE A 131 17.58 9.52 -9.21
C ILE A 131 17.82 9.92 -7.77
N GLU A 132 16.85 10.63 -7.19
CA GLU A 132 16.90 11.08 -5.81
C GLU A 132 16.95 9.88 -4.85
N ASN A 133 17.87 9.90 -3.90
CA ASN A 133 17.87 8.98 -2.77
C ASN A 133 17.09 9.59 -1.62
N VAL A 134 16.12 8.85 -1.08
CA VAL A 134 15.25 9.33 0.00
C VAL A 134 15.49 8.53 1.29
N GLU A 135 15.37 9.18 2.44
CA GLU A 135 15.50 8.52 3.76
C GLU A 135 14.20 7.87 4.23
N GLN A 136 13.07 8.28 3.64
CA GLN A 136 11.75 7.75 3.92
C GLN A 136 10.96 7.65 2.62
N PHE A 137 10.18 6.59 2.47
CA PHE A 137 9.42 6.32 1.25
C PHE A 137 8.07 5.69 1.58
N GLU A 138 6.99 6.17 0.96
CA GLU A 138 5.68 5.55 1.09
C GLU A 138 5.53 4.49 0.01
N TYR A 139 5.55 3.22 0.41
CA TYR A 139 5.39 2.07 -0.47
C TYR A 139 4.07 1.36 -0.17
N LEU A 140 3.21 1.24 -1.19
CA LEU A 140 1.87 0.64 -1.08
C LEU A 140 1.06 1.15 0.12
N GLY A 141 1.23 2.43 0.46
CA GLY A 141 0.53 3.07 1.57
C GLY A 141 1.20 2.95 2.94
N SER A 142 2.29 2.18 3.08
CA SER A 142 3.11 2.03 4.29
C SER A 142 4.38 2.88 4.21
N LEU A 143 4.73 3.59 5.30
CA LEU A 143 5.96 4.37 5.37
C LEU A 143 7.15 3.47 5.75
N LEU A 144 8.16 3.45 4.88
CA LEU A 144 9.47 2.86 5.11
C LEU A 144 10.45 3.96 5.50
N THR A 145 11.36 3.66 6.42
CA THR A 145 12.47 4.54 6.82
C THR A 145 13.79 3.80 6.69
N TRP A 146 14.85 4.52 6.34
CA TRP A 146 16.19 3.94 6.08
C TRP A 146 16.68 3.08 7.26
N ASP A 147 16.31 3.40 8.50
CA ASP A 147 16.67 2.68 9.73
C ASP A 147 15.69 1.56 10.11
N ASN A 148 14.71 1.24 9.26
CA ASN A 148 13.66 0.25 9.53
C ASN A 148 12.83 0.54 10.79
N ASN A 149 12.70 1.81 11.17
CA ASN A 149 11.98 2.22 12.36
C ASN A 149 10.48 2.41 12.09
N CYS A 150 9.67 1.42 12.45
CA CYS A 150 8.22 1.45 12.26
C CYS A 150 7.47 2.46 13.16
N SER A 151 8.13 3.11 14.12
CA SER A 151 7.45 4.02 15.06
C SER A 151 6.73 5.18 14.37
N ASP A 152 7.29 5.70 13.27
CA ASP A 152 6.68 6.79 12.50
C ASP A 152 5.49 6.33 11.66
N GLU A 153 5.55 5.13 11.08
CA GLU A 153 4.40 4.53 10.39
C GLU A 153 3.25 4.25 11.37
N ILE A 154 3.55 3.68 12.54
CA ILE A 154 2.53 3.43 13.59
C ILE A 154 1.86 4.74 14.03
N LYS A 155 2.65 5.81 14.17
CA LYS A 155 2.11 7.14 14.49
C LYS A 155 1.21 7.65 13.36
N ARG A 156 1.60 7.45 12.10
CA ARG A 156 0.85 7.83 10.90
C ARG A 156 -0.47 7.07 10.79
N THR A 157 -0.48 5.75 10.99
CA THR A 157 -1.73 4.94 10.95
C THR A 157 -2.66 5.25 12.11
N ILE A 158 -2.15 5.53 13.31
CA ILE A 158 -2.95 6.08 14.42
C ILE A 158 -3.59 7.41 14.00
N GLY A 159 -2.82 8.31 13.37
CA GLY A 159 -3.33 9.58 12.86
C GLY A 159 -4.48 9.40 11.86
N LYS A 160 -4.31 8.52 10.86
CA LYS A 160 -5.36 8.17 9.89
C LYS A 160 -6.60 7.60 10.57
N SER A 161 -6.41 6.72 11.56
CA SER A 161 -7.48 6.09 12.33
C SER A 161 -8.24 7.07 13.22
N ILE A 162 -7.56 8.09 13.76
CA ILE A 162 -8.21 9.22 14.43
C ILE A 162 -9.10 9.98 13.44
N GLY A 163 -8.64 10.20 12.21
CA GLY A 163 -9.43 10.77 11.13
C GLY A 163 -10.70 9.95 10.83
N ALA A 164 -10.56 8.63 10.68
CA ALA A 164 -11.68 7.71 10.48
C ALA A 164 -12.70 7.75 11.65
N MET A 165 -12.20 7.77 12.89
CA MET A 165 -13.04 7.97 14.07
C MET A 165 -13.79 9.30 14.05
N ALA A 166 -13.14 10.38 13.60
CA ALA A 166 -13.76 11.70 13.53
C ALA A 166 -14.86 11.76 12.46
N ALA A 167 -14.63 11.15 11.29
CA ALA A 167 -15.61 11.09 10.19
C ALA A 167 -16.92 10.40 10.62
N LEU A 168 -16.85 9.41 11.51
CA LEU A 168 -18.00 8.63 11.99
C LEU A 168 -18.61 9.17 13.31
N LYS A 169 -18.35 10.44 13.66
CA LYS A 169 -18.79 11.08 14.92
C LYS A 169 -20.28 10.90 15.22
N SER A 170 -21.15 11.00 14.22
CA SER A 170 -22.60 10.86 14.37
C SER A 170 -23.00 9.45 14.85
N ILE A 171 -22.32 8.42 14.34
CA ILE A 171 -22.52 7.02 14.72
C ILE A 171 -22.16 6.82 16.20
N TRP A 172 -20.99 7.30 16.61
CA TRP A 172 -20.52 7.15 17.99
C TRP A 172 -21.44 7.88 18.98
N ASN A 173 -21.93 9.06 18.61
CA ASN A 173 -22.83 9.86 19.43
C ASN A 173 -24.29 9.36 19.43
N SER A 174 -24.71 8.53 18.48
CA SER A 174 -26.10 8.04 18.41
C SER A 174 -26.47 7.15 19.60
N LYS A 175 -27.62 7.41 20.24
CA LYS A 175 -28.21 6.50 21.25
C LYS A 175 -29.00 5.35 20.62
N LYS A 176 -29.35 5.45 19.33
CA LYS A 176 -30.19 4.48 18.61
C LYS A 176 -29.42 3.25 18.13
N ILE A 177 -28.10 3.37 17.99
CA ILE A 177 -27.24 2.29 17.50
C ILE A 177 -26.74 1.48 18.68
N LYS A 178 -27.00 0.16 18.66
CA LYS A 178 -26.49 -0.80 19.66
C LYS A 178 -24.97 -0.76 19.74
N ILE A 179 -24.43 -1.01 20.93
CA ILE A 179 -22.98 -1.01 21.18
C ILE A 179 -22.29 -2.06 20.30
N GLU A 180 -22.86 -3.26 20.15
CA GLU A 180 -22.36 -4.32 19.26
C GLU A 180 -22.13 -3.82 17.83
N ASN A 181 -23.10 -3.10 17.26
CA ASN A 181 -22.98 -2.54 15.91
C ASN A 181 -21.89 -1.46 15.83
N LYS A 182 -21.72 -0.65 16.88
CA LYS A 182 -20.62 0.33 16.92
C LYS A 182 -19.25 -0.35 16.99
N ILE A 183 -19.13 -1.46 17.73
CA ILE A 183 -17.90 -2.25 17.79
C ILE A 183 -17.59 -2.88 16.43
N ARG A 184 -18.60 -3.40 15.72
CA ARG A 184 -18.45 -3.89 14.35
C ARG A 184 -17.93 -2.80 13.42
N ILE A 185 -18.54 -1.62 13.42
CA ILE A 185 -18.11 -0.47 12.60
C ILE A 185 -16.68 -0.02 12.99
N LEU A 186 -16.36 0.01 14.29
CA LEU A 186 -15.00 0.32 14.75
C LEU A 186 -13.99 -0.66 14.14
N THR A 187 -14.29 -1.96 14.21
CA THR A 187 -13.41 -3.01 13.69
C THR A 187 -13.24 -2.89 12.17
N THR A 188 -14.33 -2.74 11.43
CA THR A 188 -14.31 -2.77 9.95
C THR A 188 -13.83 -1.47 9.31
N CYS A 189 -14.00 -0.32 9.96
CA CYS A 189 -13.73 0.99 9.35
C CYS A 189 -12.57 1.75 10.00
N VAL A 190 -12.26 1.49 11.26
CA VAL A 190 -11.22 2.22 12.00
C VAL A 190 -10.02 1.33 12.25
N PHE A 191 -10.23 0.12 12.78
CA PHE A 191 -9.12 -0.81 13.02
C PHE A 191 -8.55 -1.39 11.73
N SER A 192 -9.34 -1.53 10.67
CA SER A 192 -8.83 -1.84 9.33
C SER A 192 -7.83 -0.78 8.83
N VAL A 193 -8.08 0.50 9.09
CA VAL A 193 -7.15 1.60 8.78
C VAL A 193 -5.93 1.58 9.70
N LEU A 194 -6.13 1.27 10.98
CA LEU A 194 -5.05 1.21 11.96
C LEU A 194 -4.07 0.09 11.66
N LEU A 195 -4.58 -1.09 11.31
CA LEU A 195 -3.81 -2.33 11.19
C LEU A 195 -3.33 -2.61 9.77
N TYR A 196 -3.60 -1.71 8.83
CA TYR A 196 -3.07 -1.81 7.47
C TYR A 196 -1.54 -1.87 7.51
N ALA A 197 -0.97 -2.88 6.83
CA ALA A 197 0.46 -3.18 6.77
C ALA A 197 1.13 -3.48 8.13
N SER A 198 0.35 -3.76 9.19
CA SER A 198 0.89 -4.02 10.53
C SER A 198 1.69 -5.32 10.65
N GLU A 199 1.52 -6.24 9.71
CA GLU A 199 2.31 -7.46 9.56
C GLU A 199 3.79 -7.19 9.28
N THR A 200 4.13 -5.99 8.79
CA THR A 200 5.51 -5.57 8.51
C THR A 200 6.19 -4.88 9.71
N TRP A 201 5.46 -4.62 10.79
CA TRP A 201 5.97 -3.80 11.89
C TRP A 201 6.85 -4.59 12.85
N THR A 202 8.02 -4.03 13.13
CA THR A 202 8.80 -4.43 14.31
C THR A 202 8.31 -3.66 15.53
N LEU A 203 7.42 -4.28 16.31
CA LEU A 203 6.75 -3.63 17.44
C LEU A 203 7.65 -3.47 18.67
N LYS A 204 7.99 -2.21 18.99
CA LYS A 204 8.61 -1.82 20.27
C LYS A 204 7.55 -1.71 21.36
N GLU A 205 7.94 -1.91 22.62
CA GLU A 205 7.03 -1.79 23.77
C GLU A 205 6.40 -0.39 23.87
N ALA A 206 7.14 0.65 23.53
CA ALA A 206 6.62 2.02 23.48
C ALA A 206 5.50 2.19 22.43
N ASP A 207 5.62 1.53 21.28
CA ASP A 207 4.63 1.63 20.20
C ASP A 207 3.39 0.77 20.51
N ARG A 208 3.57 -0.41 21.11
CA ARG A 208 2.47 -1.20 21.66
C ARG A 208 1.63 -0.38 22.66
N LYS A 209 2.27 0.38 23.54
CA LYS A 209 1.57 1.28 24.48
C LYS A 209 0.75 2.36 23.76
N LYS A 210 1.27 2.94 22.67
CA LYS A 210 0.53 3.93 21.86
C LYS A 210 -0.72 3.32 21.21
N LEU A 211 -0.58 2.12 20.63
CA LEU A 211 -1.69 1.38 20.02
C LEU A 211 -2.79 1.07 21.04
N LEU A 212 -2.41 0.52 22.21
CA LEU A 212 -3.35 0.23 23.29
C LEU A 212 -4.03 1.49 23.84
N ALA A 213 -3.31 2.61 23.90
CA ALA A 213 -3.89 3.89 24.31
C ALA A 213 -4.93 4.39 23.29
N PHE A 214 -4.66 4.24 21.99
CA PHE A 214 -5.60 4.58 20.93
C PHE A 214 -6.84 3.68 20.95
N GLU A 215 -6.66 2.36 21.08
CA GLU A 215 -7.74 1.39 21.23
C GLU A 215 -8.65 1.75 22.43
N MET A 216 -8.05 2.01 23.58
CA MET A 216 -8.78 2.43 24.79
C MET A 216 -9.56 3.74 24.57
N LYS A 217 -8.97 4.70 23.85
CA LYS A 217 -9.66 5.95 23.47
C LYS A 217 -10.90 5.67 22.61
N CYS A 218 -10.83 4.70 21.69
CA CYS A 218 -11.96 4.28 20.87
C CYS A 218 -13.08 3.66 21.71
N TYR A 219 -12.75 2.73 22.60
CA TYR A 219 -13.76 2.09 23.47
C TYR A 219 -14.42 3.09 24.43
N ARG A 220 -13.65 3.96 25.07
CA ARG A 220 -14.22 5.03 25.92
C ARG A 220 -15.18 5.92 25.16
N ARG A 221 -14.89 6.23 23.89
CA ARG A 221 -15.77 7.02 23.03
C ARG A 221 -17.09 6.33 22.75
N ILE A 222 -17.08 5.02 22.50
CA ILE A 222 -18.29 4.21 22.24
C ILE A 222 -19.12 4.06 23.51
N LEU A 223 -18.47 3.75 24.63
CA LEU A 223 -19.09 3.55 25.95
C LEU A 223 -19.46 4.86 26.66
N ARG A 224 -19.02 6.01 26.14
CA ARG A 224 -19.20 7.36 26.72
C ARG A 224 -18.62 7.50 28.12
N ILE A 225 -17.50 6.84 28.37
CA ILE A 225 -16.77 6.91 29.64
C ILE A 225 -15.84 8.13 29.58
N SER A 226 -15.85 8.96 30.62
CA SER A 226 -14.97 10.14 30.70
C SER A 226 -13.51 9.70 30.85
N TRP A 227 -12.56 10.51 30.39
CA TRP A 227 -11.13 10.24 30.61
C TRP A 227 -10.73 10.34 32.10
N LYS A 228 -11.51 11.07 32.91
CA LYS A 228 -11.33 11.17 34.36
C LYS A 228 -11.80 9.92 35.13
N ASP A 229 -12.62 9.08 34.50
CA ASP A 229 -13.14 7.87 35.14
C ASP A 229 -12.03 6.79 35.17
N ARG A 230 -11.73 6.32 36.38
CA ARG A 230 -10.75 5.23 36.61
C ARG A 230 -11.36 3.93 36.07
N TYR A 231 -10.94 3.53 34.88
CA TYR A 231 -11.39 2.27 34.27
C TYR A 231 -10.48 1.14 34.75
N ASP A 232 -11.00 0.28 35.64
CA ASP A 232 -10.23 -0.79 36.26
C ASP A 232 -10.06 -1.98 35.30
N LYS A 233 -8.84 -2.50 35.19
CA LYS A 233 -8.47 -3.54 34.18
C LYS A 233 -9.24 -4.86 34.35
N LYS A 234 -9.93 -5.07 35.50
CA LYS A 234 -10.70 -6.27 35.82
C LYS A 234 -11.99 -6.46 35.01
N HIS A 235 -12.53 -5.42 34.37
CA HIS A 235 -13.74 -5.55 33.53
C HIS A 235 -13.46 -6.07 32.10
N ARG A 236 -12.17 -6.17 31.74
CA ARG A 236 -11.67 -6.56 30.41
C ARG A 236 -11.95 -8.01 29.97
N HIS A 237 -12.45 -8.87 30.87
CA HIS A 237 -12.82 -10.27 30.58
C HIS A 237 -14.27 -10.60 30.96
N LYS A 238 -15.05 -9.63 31.43
CA LYS A 238 -16.47 -9.89 31.76
C LYS A 238 -17.46 -9.31 30.75
N GLU A 239 -17.14 -8.20 30.09
CA GLU A 239 -18.02 -7.61 29.06
C GLU A 239 -17.63 -7.99 27.62
N THR A 240 -16.36 -8.34 27.39
CA THR A 240 -15.86 -8.83 26.10
C THR A 240 -16.04 -10.34 25.97
N ASP A 241 -15.71 -11.14 27.00
CA ASP A 241 -15.87 -12.61 26.95
C ASP A 241 -17.34 -13.06 27.00
N SER A 242 -18.24 -12.27 27.61
CA SER A 242 -19.68 -12.54 27.56
C SER A 242 -20.26 -12.38 26.16
N ASN A 243 -19.57 -11.64 25.27
CA ASN A 243 -19.98 -11.41 23.88
C ASN A 243 -19.14 -12.21 22.86
N THR A 244 -18.04 -12.87 23.26
CA THR A 244 -17.24 -13.71 22.35
C THR A 244 -17.50 -15.21 22.51
N ARG A 245 -18.06 -15.66 23.64
CA ARG A 245 -18.36 -17.09 23.87
C ARG A 245 -19.51 -17.65 23.03
N ASP A 246 -20.31 -16.80 22.39
CA ASP A 246 -21.38 -17.22 21.47
C ASP A 246 -20.94 -17.32 19.99
N TYR A 247 -19.66 -17.09 19.66
CA TYR A 247 -19.18 -17.09 18.27
C TYR A 247 -18.25 -18.28 17.91
N HIS A 248 -18.08 -19.25 18.81
CA HIS A 248 -17.36 -20.51 18.53
C HIS A 248 -18.23 -21.76 18.73
N ARG A 249 -19.48 -21.70 18.24
CA ARG A 249 -20.26 -22.89 17.86
C ARG A 249 -20.73 -22.75 16.42
#